data_AF-A0A9W3SJ04-F1
#
_entry.id   AF-A0A9W3SJ04-F1
#
_cell.length_a   1.000
_cell.length_b   1.000
_cell.length_c   1.000
_cell.angle_alpha   90.00
_cell.angle_beta   90.00
_cell.angle_gamma   90.00
#
_symmetry.space_group_name_H-M   'P 1'
#
loop_
_entity.id
_entity.type
_entity.pdbx_description
1 polymer ?
#
loop_
_entity_poly.entity_id
_entity_poly.type
_entity_poly.pdbx_seq_one_letter_code
_entity_poly.pdbx_strand_id
1 'polypeptide(L)' 'MKCYQLHLELVGCPFPIWRKVVLPAKLTFDDLHDVIQCLFQWEHQHLFEFTVGKYTIWVFLPIPSKRGNKKK' A
#
# COMPACT_ATOMS: atom_id res chain seq x y z
N MET A 1 7.98 22.16 -1.21
CA MET A 1 7.05 21.00 -1.36
C MET A 1 7.15 20.14 -0.11
N LYS A 2 6.03 19.67 0.46
CA LYS A 2 6.06 18.80 1.65
C LYS A 2 6.48 17.38 1.26
N CYS A 3 7.34 16.76 2.05
CA CYS A 3 7.80 15.39 1.88
C CYS A 3 7.82 14.66 3.23
N TYR A 4 7.73 13.33 3.18
CA TYR A 4 7.93 12.44 4.31
C TYR A 4 9.20 11.64 4.10
N GLN A 5 9.95 11.44 5.19
CA GLN A 5 11.05 10.50 5.22
C GLN A 5 10.58 9.26 5.97
N LEU A 6 10.46 8.15 5.25
CA LEU A 6 9.99 6.89 5.79
C LEU A 6 11.16 5.94 6.02
N HIS A 7 11.10 5.22 7.14
CA HIS A 7 11.91 4.03 7.40
C HIS A 7 11.01 2.82 7.24
N LEU A 8 11.37 1.92 6.32
CA LEU A 8 10.62 0.71 5.98
C LEU A 8 11.46 -0.49 6.39
N GLU A 9 10.91 -1.37 7.22
CA GLU A 9 11.61 -2.53 7.76
C GLU A 9 10.76 -3.80 7.55
N LEU A 10 11.39 -4.88 7.10
CA LEU A 10 10.76 -6.19 7.03
C LEU A 10 10.86 -6.89 8.38
N VAL A 11 9.70 -7.13 8.99
CA VAL A 11 9.59 -7.81 10.27
C VAL A 11 9.63 -9.32 10.08
N GLY A 12 10.27 -10.04 11.00
CA GLY A 12 10.31 -11.51 11.01
C GLY A 12 11.43 -12.14 10.17
N CYS A 13 12.31 -11.32 9.58
CA CYS A 13 13.52 -11.81 8.93
C CYS A 13 14.63 -12.13 9.95
N PRO A 14 15.52 -13.11 9.67
CA PRO A 14 16.63 -13.47 10.55
C PRO A 14 17.71 -12.38 10.67
N PHE A 15 17.71 -11.42 9.73
CA PHE A 15 18.59 -10.25 9.73
C PHE A 15 17.75 -9.00 9.45
N PRO A 16 18.18 -7.81 9.94
CA PRO A 16 17.44 -6.57 9.72
C PRO A 16 17.52 -6.15 8.24
N ILE A 17 16.39 -6.17 7.55
CA ILE A 17 16.26 -5.73 6.17
C ILE A 17 15.38 -4.48 6.15
N TRP A 18 15.98 -3.33 5.83
CA TRP A 18 15.28 -2.06 5.82
C TRP A 18 15.70 -1.15 4.66
N ARG A 19 14.85 -0.16 4.35
CA ARG A 19 15.07 0.91 3.37
C ARG A 19 14.63 2.24 3.95
N LYS A 20 15.34 3.32 3.61
CA LYS A 20 14.97 4.69 3.98
C LYS A 20 14.74 5.49 2.71
N VAL A 21 13.57 6.10 2.60
CA VAL A 21 13.12 6.76 1.38
C VAL A 21 12.47 8.11 1.71
N VAL A 22 12.66 9.09 0.84
CA VAL A 22 11.99 10.40 0.90
C VAL A 22 10.93 10.43 -0.18
N LEU A 23 9.67 10.67 0.22
CA LEU A 23 8.51 10.63 -0.66
C LEU A 23 7.72 11.94 -0.61
N PRO A 24 7.11 12.38 -1.72
CA PRO A 24 6.18 13.50 -1.70
C PRO A 24 5.01 13.23 -0.74
N ALA A 25 4.61 14.23 0.06
CA ALA A 25 3.53 14.06 1.04
C ALA A 25 2.12 13.87 0.44
N LYS A 26 2.01 13.97 -0.89
CA LYS A 26 0.77 13.86 -1.66
C LYS A 26 0.50 12.45 -2.22
N LEU A 27 1.42 11.50 -1.99
CA LEU A 27 1.24 10.13 -2.46
C LEU A 27 0.05 9.47 -1.78
N THR A 28 -0.66 8.64 -2.54
CA THR A 28 -1.71 7.74 -2.03
C THR A 28 -1.07 6.48 -1.42
N PHE A 29 -1.90 5.66 -0.75
CA PHE A 29 -1.42 4.36 -0.24
C PHE A 29 -1.14 3.36 -1.36
N ASP A 30 -1.83 3.46 -2.50
CA ASP A 30 -1.52 2.69 -3.70
C ASP A 30 -0.13 3.07 -4.24
N ASP A 31 0.16 4.36 -4.38
CA ASP A 31 1.49 4.82 -4.81
C ASP A 31 2.59 4.36 -3.83
N LEU A 32 2.29 4.40 -2.52
CA LEU A 32 3.22 3.92 -1.50
C LEU A 32 3.47 2.42 -1.64
N HIS A 33 2.45 1.64 -1.97
CA HIS A 33 2.60 0.22 -2.23
C HIS A 33 3.54 -0.04 -3.41
N ASP A 34 3.35 0.66 -4.53
CA ASP A 34 4.23 0.53 -5.70
C ASP A 34 5.68 0.89 -5.36
N VAL A 35 5.90 1.93 -4.56
CA VAL A 35 7.24 2.27 -4.05
C VAL A 35 7.84 1.12 -3.23
N ILE A 36 7.07 0.51 -2.33
CA ILE A 36 7.53 -0.64 -1.53
C ILE A 36 7.89 -1.81 -2.44
N GLN A 37 7.03 -2.13 -3.42
CA GLN A 37 7.30 -3.19 -4.40
C GLN A 37 8.64 -2.96 -5.11
N CYS A 38 8.89 -1.74 -5.60
CA CYS A 38 10.16 -1.40 -6.23
C CYS A 38 11.36 -1.48 -5.28
N LEU A 39 11.24 -0.99 -4.04
CA LEU A 39 12.35 -0.93 -3.08
C LEU A 39 12.84 -2.32 -2.63
N PHE A 40 11.93 -3.29 -2.58
CA PHE A 40 12.23 -4.67 -2.21
C PHE A 40 12.31 -5.63 -3.40
N GLN A 41 12.19 -5.11 -4.63
CA GLN A 41 12.20 -5.88 -5.87
C GLN A 41 11.14 -7.00 -5.87
N TRP A 42 9.95 -6.67 -5.37
CA TRP A 42 8.78 -7.55 -5.41
C TRP A 42 7.97 -7.31 -6.69
N GLU A 43 7.16 -8.30 -7.06
CA GLU A 43 6.52 -8.37 -8.38
C GLU A 43 4.99 -8.10 -8.35
N HIS A 44 4.46 -7.44 -7.31
CA HIS A 44 3.03 -7.09 -7.19
C HIS A 44 2.08 -8.32 -7.31
N GLN A 45 2.54 -9.51 -6.91
CA GLN A 45 1.80 -10.77 -7.12
C GLN A 45 0.75 -11.07 -6.03
N HIS A 46 0.69 -10.28 -4.97
CA HIS A 46 -0.16 -10.53 -3.81
C HIS A 46 -0.93 -9.28 -3.40
N LEU A 47 -2.11 -9.50 -2.80
CA LEU A 47 -2.92 -8.44 -2.21
C LEU A 47 -2.18 -7.80 -1.03
N PHE A 48 -2.52 -6.54 -0.74
CA PHE A 48 -1.93 -5.77 0.34
C PHE A 48 -2.97 -4.94 1.10
N GLU A 49 -2.60 -4.56 2.32
CA GLU A 49 -3.39 -3.74 3.23
C GLU A 49 -2.42 -2.81 3.99
N PHE A 50 -2.88 -1.61 4.32
CA PHE A 50 -2.20 -0.74 5.28
C PHE A 50 -3.06 -0.53 6.53
N THR A 51 -2.46 -0.66 7.70
CA THR A 51 -3.11 -0.35 8.99
C THR A 51 -2.42 0.84 9.64
N VAL A 52 -3.19 1.87 9.99
CA VAL A 52 -2.71 3.08 10.65
C VAL A 52 -3.54 3.32 11.91
N GLY A 53 -2.99 2.95 13.07
CA GLY A 53 -3.72 3.00 14.34
C GLY A 53 -4.93 2.08 14.32
N LYS A 54 -6.14 2.67 14.37
CA LYS A 54 -7.41 1.93 14.30
C LYS A 54 -7.99 1.83 12.88
N TYR A 55 -7.36 2.46 11.90
CA TYR A 55 -7.84 2.52 10.53
C TYR A 55 -7.16 1.46 9.69
N THR A 56 -7.95 0.66 9.00
CA THR A 56 -7.47 -0.25 7.95
C THR A 56 -7.84 0.34 6.60
N ILE A 57 -6.87 0.34 5.69
CA ILE A 57 -6.99 0.76 4.30
C ILE A 57 -6.78 -0.49 3.45
N TRP A 58 -7.89 -1.06 2.99
CA TRP A 58 -7.90 -2.15 2.02
C TRP A 58 -7.81 -1.56 0.62
N VAL A 59 -6.91 -2.06 -0.21
CA VAL A 59 -6.93 -1.75 -1.64
C VAL A 59 -7.82 -2.78 -2.32
N PHE A 60 -9.05 -2.36 -2.59
CA PHE A 60 -10.08 -3.21 -3.18
C PHE A 60 -10.05 -3.06 -4.71
N LEU A 61 -9.77 -4.15 -5.46
CA LEU A 61 -10.03 -4.20 -6.90
C LEU A 61 -11.52 -3.88 -7.13
N PRO A 62 -11.90 -2.94 -8.00
CA PRO A 62 -13.29 -2.45 -8.09
C PRO A 62 -14.30 -3.61 -8.06
N ILE A 63 -15.20 -3.66 -7.05
CA ILE A 63 -16.32 -4.60 -7.13
C ILE A 63 -17.10 -4.19 -8.39
N PRO A 64 -17.30 -5.04 -9.41
CA PRO A 64 -18.35 -4.76 -10.38
C PRO A 64 -19.67 -4.70 -9.61
N SER A 65 -20.19 -3.48 -9.47
CA SER A 65 -21.53 -3.20 -8.98
C SER A 65 -22.48 -4.24 -9.55
N LYS A 66 -23.12 -5.04 -8.67
CA LYS A 66 -24.17 -5.95 -9.11
C LYS A 66 -25.31 -5.10 -9.69
N ARG A 67 -25.30 -5.03 -11.03
CA ARG A 67 -26.42 -5.05 -11.97
C ARG A 67 -27.78 -4.77 -11.32
N GLY A 68 -28.34 -3.61 -11.65
CA GLY A 68 -29.62 -3.15 -11.15
C GLY A 68 -30.74 -4.17 -11.33
N ASN A 69 -31.66 -4.17 -10.38
CA ASN A 69 -32.98 -4.74 -10.57
C ASN A 69 -34.01 -3.62 -10.38
N LYS A 70 -34.39 -2.99 -11.50
CA LYS A 70 -35.71 -2.37 -11.61
C LYS A 70 -36.72 -3.51 -11.49
N LYS A 71 -37.41 -3.62 -10.37
CA LYS A 71 -38.72 -4.27 -10.35
C LYS A 71 -39.77 -3.18 -10.17
N LYS A 72 -40.53 -3.02 -11.25
CA LYS A 72 -41.88 -2.45 -11.23
C LYS A 72 -42.75 -3.23 -10.24
#